data_AF-A0A654DPD0-F1
#
_entry.id   AF-A0A654DPD0-F1
#
_cell.length_a   1.000
_cell.length_b   1.000
_cell.length_c   1.000
_cell.angle_alpha   90.00
_cell.angle_beta   90.00
_cell.angle_gamma   90.00
#
_symmetry.space_group_name_H-M   'P 1'
#
loop_
_entity.id
_entity.type
_entity.pdbx_description
1 polymer ?
#
loop_
_entity_poly.entity_id
_entity_poly.type
_entity_poly.pdbx_seq_one_letter_code
_entity_poly.pdbx_strand_id
1 'polypeptide(L)'
;MSNSYTKAAFCILMSPADATMLSLAVKAIDILDTVSDDEDLKLSFDALGVRFGEVFPAKGPNAFGSFLDLIDDPAHPSLGCDIDIEEPDTEGRCAVTFSGEQVEVEAVARLIFTACKSALPCAFEWAHGMDRLRVGEFGGGCVVITVAGIDYHNTRDILDRAITRTIAESDEAVDGFVLALADQEHGLSFWNNDHGFGRLGLATVFSEDEAARFDKPIAHSEPEWLAMPAPLAFS
;
A
#
# COMPACT_ATOMS: atom_id res chain seq x y z
N MET A 1 3.80 -23.96 21.25
CA MET A 1 3.10 -23.11 20.26
C MET A 1 3.21 -21.69 20.76
N SER A 2 3.49 -20.75 19.85
CA SER A 2 3.37 -19.32 20.07
C SER A 2 2.25 -18.86 19.15
N ASN A 3 1.43 -17.93 19.61
CA ASN A 3 0.40 -17.31 18.78
C ASN A 3 0.98 -16.01 18.23
N SER A 4 0.91 -15.84 16.92
CA SER A 4 1.18 -14.59 16.23
C SER A 4 -0.09 -13.73 16.15
N TYR A 5 0.07 -12.42 16.24
CA TYR A 5 -1.01 -11.44 16.14
C TYR A 5 -0.56 -10.31 15.24
N THR A 6 -1.35 -10.02 14.21
CA THR A 6 -1.17 -8.83 13.37
C THR A 6 -2.24 -7.82 13.76
N LYS A 7 -1.83 -6.70 14.32
CA LYS A 7 -2.73 -5.66 14.84
C LYS A 7 -2.69 -4.43 13.95
N ALA A 8 -3.85 -3.86 13.69
CA ALA A 8 -3.97 -2.55 13.05
C ALA A 8 -5.18 -1.82 13.63
N ALA A 9 -5.10 -0.50 13.69
CA ALA A 9 -6.20 0.38 14.04
C ALA A 9 -5.99 1.71 13.31
N PHE A 10 -6.83 2.00 12.31
CA PHE A 10 -6.67 3.19 11.48
C PHE A 10 -7.99 3.66 10.91
N CYS A 11 -8.06 4.93 10.54
CA CYS A 11 -9.24 5.54 9.94
C CYS A 11 -8.90 6.17 8.59
N ILE A 12 -9.75 5.94 7.59
CA ILE A 12 -9.63 6.50 6.25
C ILE A 12 -10.93 7.22 5.89
N LEU A 13 -10.81 8.44 5.38
CA LEU A 13 -11.95 9.18 4.81
C LEU A 13 -12.18 8.73 3.37
N MET A 14 -13.42 8.38 3.03
CA MET A 14 -13.79 8.00 1.68
C MET A 14 -15.22 8.41 1.33
N SER A 15 -15.59 8.33 0.05
CA SER A 15 -16.96 8.59 -0.36
C SER A 15 -17.93 7.55 0.22
N PRO A 16 -19.22 7.88 0.42
CA PRO A 16 -20.22 6.93 0.92
C PRO A 16 -20.40 5.74 -0.02
N ALA A 17 -20.17 5.98 -1.31
CA ALA A 17 -20.20 4.97 -2.36
C ALA A 17 -19.11 3.90 -2.12
N ASP A 18 -17.90 4.30 -1.74
CA ASP A 18 -16.80 3.38 -1.46
C ASP A 18 -16.96 2.72 -0.09
N ALA A 19 -17.43 3.46 0.93
CA ALA A 19 -17.76 2.88 2.23
C ALA A 19 -18.80 1.75 2.10
N THR A 20 -19.80 1.93 1.22
CA THR A 20 -20.79 0.88 0.91
C THR A 20 -20.14 -0.39 0.34
N MET A 21 -19.08 -0.27 -0.45
CA MET A 21 -18.36 -1.43 -1.00
C MET A 21 -17.70 -2.26 0.11
N LEU A 22 -17.22 -1.62 1.18
CA LEU A 22 -16.66 -2.32 2.34
C LEU A 22 -17.74 -3.12 3.09
N SER A 23 -18.93 -2.54 3.29
CA SER A 23 -20.06 -3.29 3.87
C SER A 23 -20.48 -4.48 3.00
N LEU A 24 -20.41 -4.34 1.67
CA LEU A 24 -20.69 -5.43 0.74
C LEU A 24 -19.59 -6.52 0.78
N ALA A 25 -18.33 -6.13 0.96
CA ALA A 25 -17.23 -7.07 1.15
C ALA A 25 -17.37 -7.89 2.43
N VAL A 26 -17.78 -7.27 3.56
CA VAL A 26 -18.10 -8.00 4.80
C VAL A 26 -19.24 -8.99 4.58
N LYS A 27 -20.32 -8.56 3.92
CA LYS A 27 -21.44 -9.45 3.56
C LYS A 27 -21.02 -10.59 2.63
N ALA A 28 -20.11 -10.33 1.70
CA ALA A 28 -19.57 -11.36 0.81
C ALA A 28 -18.83 -12.44 1.60
N ILE A 29 -18.04 -12.05 2.60
CA ILE A 29 -17.38 -12.99 3.52
C ILE A 29 -18.41 -13.79 4.31
N ASP A 30 -19.43 -13.14 4.88
CA ASP A 30 -20.50 -13.83 5.62
C ASP A 30 -21.24 -14.85 4.74
N ILE A 31 -21.51 -14.52 3.48
CA ILE A 31 -22.13 -15.43 2.51
C ILE A 31 -21.23 -16.64 2.28
N LEU A 32 -19.92 -16.42 2.05
CA LEU A 32 -18.95 -17.48 1.79
C LEU A 32 -18.75 -18.42 2.99
N ASP A 33 -18.94 -17.94 4.21
CA ASP A 33 -18.85 -18.76 5.43
C ASP A 33 -20.15 -19.56 5.70
N THR A 34 -21.30 -19.04 5.27
CA THR A 34 -22.62 -19.61 5.63
C THR A 34 -23.30 -20.43 4.54
N VAL A 35 -23.01 -20.12 3.27
CA VAL A 35 -23.68 -20.75 2.11
C VAL A 35 -22.73 -21.74 1.45
N SER A 36 -23.20 -22.98 1.28
CA SER A 36 -22.41 -24.09 0.71
C SER A 36 -22.97 -24.66 -0.59
N ASP A 37 -24.16 -24.21 -1.01
CA ASP A 37 -24.79 -24.62 -2.27
C ASP A 37 -24.47 -23.61 -3.39
N ASP A 38 -24.09 -24.12 -4.57
CA ASP A 38 -23.62 -23.30 -5.69
C ASP A 38 -24.72 -22.40 -6.30
N GLU A 39 -25.98 -22.84 -6.33
CA GLU A 39 -27.09 -22.04 -6.86
C GLU A 39 -27.43 -20.90 -5.89
N ASP A 40 -27.46 -21.21 -4.59
CA ASP A 40 -27.68 -20.21 -3.53
C ASP A 40 -26.53 -19.20 -3.44
N LEU A 41 -25.29 -19.63 -3.66
CA LEU A 41 -24.12 -18.75 -3.74
C LEU A 41 -24.24 -17.76 -4.88
N LYS A 42 -24.65 -18.22 -6.07
CA LYS A 42 -24.84 -17.33 -7.21
C LYS A 42 -25.95 -16.32 -6.97
N LEU A 43 -27.09 -16.75 -6.42
CA LEU A 43 -28.19 -15.84 -6.07
C LEU A 43 -27.74 -14.80 -5.04
N SER A 44 -26.98 -15.21 -4.04
CA SER A 44 -26.44 -14.34 -3.00
C SER A 44 -25.44 -13.33 -3.55
N PHE A 45 -24.57 -13.75 -4.48
CA PHE A 45 -23.66 -12.85 -5.20
C PHE A 45 -24.43 -11.80 -6.00
N ASP A 46 -25.43 -12.22 -6.79
CA ASP A 46 -26.22 -11.31 -7.61
C ASP A 46 -26.97 -10.27 -6.73
N ALA A 47 -27.32 -10.63 -5.49
CA ALA A 47 -27.92 -9.73 -4.50
C ALA A 47 -26.97 -8.68 -3.91
N LEU A 48 -25.64 -8.84 -4.01
CA LEU A 48 -24.66 -7.80 -3.65
C LEU A 48 -24.70 -6.61 -4.62
N GLY A 49 -25.33 -6.79 -5.78
CA GLY A 49 -25.66 -5.73 -6.72
C GLY A 49 -24.62 -5.54 -7.83
N VAL A 50 -25.05 -4.81 -8.87
CA VAL A 50 -24.32 -4.65 -10.13
C VAL A 50 -22.91 -4.10 -9.91
N ARG A 51 -22.78 -3.05 -9.10
CA ARG A 51 -21.47 -2.44 -8.83
C ARG A 51 -20.49 -3.41 -8.17
N PHE A 52 -20.96 -4.28 -7.28
CA PHE A 52 -20.09 -5.29 -6.68
C PHE A 52 -19.56 -6.26 -7.73
N GLY A 53 -20.44 -6.76 -8.61
CA GLY A 53 -20.05 -7.63 -9.72
C GLY A 53 -19.16 -6.96 -10.78
N GLU A 54 -19.27 -5.65 -10.98
CA GLU A 54 -18.36 -4.90 -11.86
C GLU A 54 -16.96 -4.78 -11.28
N VAL A 55 -16.85 -4.54 -9.97
CA VAL A 55 -15.56 -4.45 -9.26
C VAL A 55 -14.92 -5.83 -9.08
N PHE A 56 -15.73 -6.86 -8.82
CA PHE A 56 -15.31 -8.24 -8.60
C PHE A 56 -15.98 -9.18 -9.61
N PRO A 57 -15.51 -9.19 -10.87
CA PRO A 57 -16.12 -10.04 -11.90
C PRO A 57 -15.95 -11.52 -11.59
N ALA A 58 -16.89 -12.35 -12.06
CA ALA A 58 -16.78 -13.80 -11.92
C ALA A 58 -15.50 -14.34 -12.57
N LYS A 59 -14.88 -15.34 -11.94
CA LYS A 59 -13.67 -16.01 -12.46
C LYS A 59 -13.98 -17.47 -12.73
N GLY A 60 -14.19 -17.79 -14.00
CA GLY A 60 -14.65 -19.11 -14.42
C GLY A 60 -16.04 -19.42 -13.83
N PRO A 61 -16.26 -20.59 -13.21
CA PRO A 61 -17.55 -20.95 -12.62
C PRO A 61 -17.82 -20.24 -11.28
N ASN A 62 -16.80 -19.66 -10.63
CA ASN A 62 -16.95 -19.06 -9.30
C ASN A 62 -17.28 -17.56 -9.42
N ALA A 63 -18.49 -17.18 -8.99
CA ALA A 63 -18.95 -15.80 -8.96
C ALA A 63 -18.09 -14.91 -8.04
N PHE A 64 -17.65 -15.43 -6.90
CA PHE A 64 -16.76 -14.73 -5.95
C PHE A 64 -15.28 -14.83 -6.32
N GLY A 65 -14.92 -15.46 -7.44
CA GLY A 65 -13.53 -15.82 -7.72
C GLY A 65 -12.55 -14.64 -7.73
N SER A 66 -12.92 -13.48 -8.29
CA SER A 66 -12.04 -12.28 -8.24
C SER A 66 -12.00 -11.62 -6.85
N PHE A 67 -13.05 -11.76 -6.05
CA PHE A 67 -13.06 -11.29 -4.67
C PHE A 67 -12.14 -12.16 -3.78
N LEU A 68 -12.19 -13.48 -3.97
CA LEU A 68 -11.34 -14.43 -3.26
C LEU A 68 -9.85 -14.28 -3.60
N ASP A 69 -9.49 -13.79 -4.79
CA ASP A 69 -8.09 -13.47 -5.14
C ASP A 69 -7.49 -12.36 -4.24
N LEU A 70 -8.32 -11.59 -3.52
CA LEU A 70 -7.84 -10.61 -2.54
C LEU A 70 -7.38 -11.26 -1.23
N ILE A 71 -7.89 -12.46 -0.92
CA ILE A 71 -7.77 -13.11 0.39
C ILE A 71 -6.66 -14.16 0.35
N ASP A 72 -5.88 -14.27 1.44
CA ASP A 72 -4.74 -15.21 1.51
C ASP A 72 -5.19 -16.68 1.70
N ASP A 73 -6.23 -16.91 2.51
CA ASP A 73 -6.90 -18.21 2.64
C ASP A 73 -8.33 -18.16 2.04
N PRO A 74 -8.49 -18.48 0.75
CA PRO A 74 -9.81 -18.54 0.12
C PRO A 74 -10.76 -19.59 0.71
N ALA A 75 -10.24 -20.58 1.45
CA ALA A 75 -11.08 -21.62 2.06
C ALA A 75 -11.72 -21.13 3.37
N HIS A 76 -11.15 -20.12 4.01
CA HIS A 76 -11.70 -19.48 5.19
C HIS A 76 -11.55 -17.95 5.09
N PRO A 77 -12.33 -17.31 4.20
CA PRO A 77 -12.09 -15.93 3.85
C PRO A 77 -12.34 -14.99 5.04
N SER A 78 -11.40 -14.08 5.29
CA SER A 78 -11.50 -13.10 6.36
C SER A 78 -10.65 -11.88 6.05
N LEU A 79 -11.00 -10.73 6.64
CA LEU A 79 -10.15 -9.53 6.68
C LEU A 79 -9.40 -9.40 8.01
N GLY A 80 -9.78 -10.21 9.01
CA GLY A 80 -9.13 -10.20 10.32
C GLY A 80 -9.32 -8.90 11.13
N CYS A 81 -10.23 -8.03 10.70
CA CYS A 81 -10.56 -6.77 11.35
C CYS A 81 -12.05 -6.47 11.29
N ASP A 82 -12.51 -5.68 12.26
CA ASP A 82 -13.80 -5.02 12.23
C ASP A 82 -13.71 -3.74 11.36
N ILE A 83 -14.81 -3.42 10.69
CA ILE A 83 -14.95 -2.22 9.86
C ILE A 83 -16.17 -1.42 10.35
N ASP A 84 -15.89 -0.28 10.97
CA ASP A 84 -16.90 0.66 11.44
C ASP A 84 -17.00 1.86 10.49
N ILE A 85 -18.21 2.19 10.05
CA ILE A 85 -18.46 3.26 9.08
C ILE A 85 -19.35 4.32 9.74
N GLU A 86 -18.83 5.55 9.82
CA GLU A 86 -19.60 6.69 10.32
C GLU A 86 -20.48 7.32 9.23
N GLU A 87 -21.49 8.08 9.66
CA GLU A 87 -22.30 8.90 8.76
C GLU A 87 -21.42 9.93 8.02
N PRO A 88 -21.80 10.33 6.79
CA PRO A 88 -21.02 11.31 6.03
C PRO A 88 -20.90 12.65 6.78
N ASP A 89 -19.68 13.20 6.78
CA ASP A 89 -19.39 14.53 7.33
C ASP A 89 -20.01 15.66 6.48
N THR A 90 -19.75 16.91 6.87
CA THR A 90 -20.24 18.09 6.14
C THR A 90 -19.71 18.21 4.71
N GLU A 91 -18.62 17.51 4.39
CA GLU A 91 -18.01 17.44 3.07
C GLU A 91 -18.48 16.20 2.28
N GLY A 92 -19.38 15.41 2.86
CA GLY A 92 -19.95 14.21 2.27
C GLY A 92 -19.00 13.01 2.28
N ARG A 93 -18.04 12.95 3.20
CA ARG A 93 -17.09 11.83 3.37
C ARG A 93 -17.44 11.01 4.60
N CYS A 94 -17.36 9.69 4.47
CA CYS A 94 -17.48 8.77 5.59
C CYS A 94 -16.11 8.55 6.22
N ALA A 95 -16.02 8.65 7.55
CA ALA A 95 -14.91 8.11 8.31
C ALA A 95 -15.10 6.61 8.47
N VAL A 96 -14.11 5.83 8.02
CA VAL A 96 -14.14 4.36 8.09
C VAL A 96 -12.97 3.88 8.93
N THR A 97 -13.28 3.25 10.05
CA THR A 97 -12.30 2.71 10.99
C THR A 97 -12.14 1.21 10.78
N PHE A 98 -10.89 0.78 10.62
CA PHE A 98 -10.49 -0.61 10.57
C PHE A 98 -9.76 -0.93 11.88
N SER A 99 -10.15 -1.99 12.58
CA SER A 99 -9.46 -2.40 13.80
C SER A 99 -9.49 -3.90 14.04
N GLY A 100 -8.37 -4.49 14.46
CA GLY A 100 -8.33 -5.91 14.78
C GLY A 100 -6.98 -6.38 15.35
N GLU A 101 -6.95 -7.63 15.80
CA GLU A 101 -5.74 -8.29 16.33
C GLU A 101 -5.23 -9.47 15.48
N GLN A 102 -5.89 -9.74 14.36
CA GLN A 102 -5.51 -10.74 13.37
C GLN A 102 -5.67 -10.20 11.94
N VAL A 103 -5.37 -8.91 11.75
CA VAL A 103 -5.66 -8.18 10.51
C VAL A 103 -4.90 -8.77 9.33
N GLU A 104 -5.63 -9.10 8.28
CA GLU A 104 -5.10 -9.55 6.99
C GLU A 104 -4.67 -8.32 6.17
N VAL A 105 -3.48 -7.78 6.51
CA VAL A 105 -2.96 -6.51 5.98
C VAL A 105 -3.00 -6.47 4.44
N GLU A 106 -2.63 -7.55 3.77
CA GLU A 106 -2.65 -7.61 2.32
C GLU A 106 -4.07 -7.59 1.76
N ALA A 107 -4.99 -8.36 2.34
CA ALA A 107 -6.38 -8.41 1.90
C ALA A 107 -7.08 -7.06 2.06
N VAL A 108 -6.87 -6.40 3.21
CA VAL A 108 -7.40 -5.05 3.47
C VAL A 108 -6.84 -4.04 2.47
N ALA A 109 -5.53 -4.06 2.22
CA ALA A 109 -4.90 -3.16 1.24
C ALA A 109 -5.43 -3.38 -0.18
N ARG A 110 -5.53 -4.65 -0.62
CA ARG A 110 -6.05 -5.00 -1.95
C ARG A 110 -7.52 -4.64 -2.09
N LEU A 111 -8.33 -4.79 -1.04
CA LEU A 111 -9.73 -4.37 -1.02
C LEU A 111 -9.86 -2.84 -1.17
N ILE A 112 -9.12 -2.06 -0.38
CA ILE A 112 -9.12 -0.59 -0.49
C ILE A 112 -8.66 -0.17 -1.89
N PHE A 113 -7.54 -0.71 -2.36
CA PHE A 113 -7.02 -0.41 -3.69
C PHE A 113 -8.04 -0.74 -4.78
N THR A 114 -8.73 -1.87 -4.71
CA THR A 114 -9.64 -2.33 -5.76
C THR A 114 -10.98 -1.58 -5.75
N ALA A 115 -11.59 -1.43 -4.58
CA ALA A 115 -12.98 -0.98 -4.45
C ALA A 115 -13.16 0.46 -3.95
N CYS A 116 -12.14 1.07 -3.34
CA CYS A 116 -12.26 2.35 -2.63
C CYS A 116 -11.41 3.46 -3.25
N LYS A 117 -11.60 3.73 -4.54
CA LYS A 117 -10.74 4.66 -5.30
C LYS A 117 -10.76 6.10 -4.77
N SER A 118 -11.84 6.54 -4.13
CA SER A 118 -11.94 7.88 -3.52
C SER A 118 -11.08 8.06 -2.27
N ALA A 119 -10.60 6.97 -1.67
CA ALA A 119 -9.67 7.01 -0.55
C ALA A 119 -8.23 7.30 -0.98
N LEU A 120 -7.91 7.16 -2.27
CA LEU A 120 -6.52 7.21 -2.74
C LEU A 120 -6.02 8.65 -2.97
N PRO A 121 -4.77 8.97 -2.61
CA PRO A 121 -3.83 8.11 -1.89
C PRO A 121 -4.15 8.01 -0.40
N CYS A 122 -3.95 6.82 0.19
CA CYS A 122 -4.07 6.59 1.63
C CYS A 122 -2.94 5.69 2.13
N ALA A 123 -2.79 5.64 3.45
CA ALA A 123 -1.84 4.75 4.11
C ALA A 123 -2.38 4.29 5.46
N PHE A 124 -1.86 3.17 5.95
CA PHE A 124 -2.12 2.71 7.30
C PHE A 124 -0.94 1.94 7.89
N GLU A 125 -0.90 1.89 9.21
CA GLU A 125 0.13 1.21 9.99
C GLU A 125 -0.39 -0.12 10.55
N TRP A 126 0.54 -1.05 10.75
CA TRP A 126 0.27 -2.33 11.39
C TRP A 126 1.45 -2.74 12.26
N ALA A 127 1.18 -3.55 13.27
CA ALA A 127 2.16 -4.14 14.14
C ALA A 127 2.01 -5.66 14.15
N HIS A 128 3.11 -6.36 14.26
CA HIS A 128 3.14 -7.81 14.40
C HIS A 128 3.89 -8.19 15.66
N GLY A 129 3.26 -9.06 16.45
CA GLY A 129 3.85 -9.56 17.68
C GLY A 129 3.41 -10.99 17.98
N MET A 130 4.10 -11.60 18.93
CA MET A 130 3.81 -12.93 19.42
C MET A 130 3.58 -12.89 20.93
N ASP A 131 2.81 -13.86 21.44
CA ASP A 131 2.65 -14.04 22.89
C ASP A 131 3.96 -14.42 23.61
N ARG A 132 4.93 -14.98 22.88
CA ARG A 132 6.29 -15.26 23.39
C ARG A 132 7.29 -14.44 22.61
N LEU A 133 8.05 -13.62 23.34
CA LEU A 133 9.05 -12.76 22.74
C LEU A 133 10.28 -13.58 22.30
N ARG A 134 10.51 -13.65 21.00
CA ARG A 134 11.74 -14.20 20.41
C ARG A 134 12.37 -13.17 19.50
N VAL A 135 13.68 -13.33 19.30
CA VAL A 135 14.48 -12.42 18.46
C VAL A 135 13.93 -12.42 17.03
N GLY A 136 13.62 -11.23 16.52
CA GLY A 136 13.15 -11.03 15.14
C GLY A 136 11.66 -11.29 14.89
N GLU A 137 10.89 -11.65 15.92
CA GLU A 137 9.45 -11.97 15.79
C GLU A 137 8.52 -10.81 16.19
N PHE A 138 9.07 -9.69 16.66
CA PHE A 138 8.34 -8.42 16.79
C PHE A 138 8.66 -7.53 15.59
N GLY A 139 7.63 -6.90 15.04
CA GLY A 139 7.78 -6.04 13.88
C GLY A 139 6.51 -5.26 13.60
N GLY A 140 6.39 -4.79 12.37
CA GLY A 140 5.28 -3.99 11.91
C GLY A 140 5.67 -3.30 10.61
N GLY A 141 4.90 -2.29 10.26
CA GLY A 141 5.13 -1.56 9.05
C GLY A 141 4.00 -0.60 8.72
N CYS A 142 4.05 -0.11 7.50
CA CYS A 142 2.94 0.61 6.91
C CYS A 142 2.70 0.15 5.49
N VAL A 143 1.47 0.39 5.02
CA VAL A 143 1.06 0.18 3.65
C VAL A 143 0.72 1.55 3.08
N VAL A 144 1.25 1.86 1.90
CA VAL A 144 0.91 3.06 1.13
C VAL A 144 0.17 2.61 -0.12
N ILE A 145 -1.01 3.18 -0.36
CA ILE A 145 -1.88 2.83 -1.47
C ILE A 145 -2.07 4.07 -2.33
N THR A 146 -1.66 3.98 -3.59
CA THR A 146 -1.80 5.05 -4.58
C THR A 146 -2.59 4.55 -5.78
N VAL A 147 -2.86 5.42 -6.75
CA VAL A 147 -3.46 5.00 -8.02
C VAL A 147 -2.55 4.06 -8.83
N ALA A 148 -1.24 4.07 -8.58
CA ALA A 148 -0.25 3.26 -9.29
C ALA A 148 -0.12 1.85 -8.72
N GLY A 149 -0.41 1.66 -7.43
CA GLY A 149 -0.26 0.37 -6.78
C GLY A 149 -0.24 0.44 -5.26
N ILE A 150 0.23 -0.65 -4.66
CA ILE A 150 0.35 -0.84 -3.21
C ILE A 150 1.83 -1.06 -2.89
N ASP A 151 2.36 -0.23 -2.01
CA ASP A 151 3.72 -0.33 -1.50
C ASP A 151 3.68 -0.78 -0.04
N TYR A 152 4.43 -1.83 0.28
CA TYR A 152 4.56 -2.38 1.62
C TYR A 152 5.91 -1.99 2.20
N HIS A 153 5.90 -1.40 3.38
CA HIS A 153 7.10 -1.08 4.14
C HIS A 153 7.07 -1.82 5.46
N ASN A 154 8.16 -2.48 5.81
CA ASN A 154 8.28 -3.16 7.09
C ASN A 154 9.34 -2.45 7.97
N THR A 155 9.21 -2.59 9.28
CA THR A 155 10.15 -1.96 10.23
C THR A 155 11.57 -2.55 10.14
N ARG A 156 11.73 -3.74 9.57
CA ARG A 156 13.04 -4.36 9.32
C ARG A 156 13.78 -3.65 8.21
N ASP A 157 13.12 -3.28 7.11
CA ASP A 157 13.70 -2.49 6.03
C ASP A 157 14.15 -1.12 6.54
N ILE A 158 13.36 -0.52 7.43
CA ILE A 158 13.72 0.73 8.10
C ILE A 158 14.97 0.56 8.97
N LEU A 159 15.04 -0.53 9.75
CA LEU A 159 16.19 -0.84 10.60
C LEU A 159 17.45 -1.12 9.76
N ASP A 160 17.33 -1.93 8.71
CA ASP A 160 18.43 -2.28 7.81
C ASP A 160 18.96 -1.01 7.13
N ARG A 161 18.07 -0.14 6.63
CA ARG A 161 18.45 1.17 6.08
C ARG A 161 19.13 2.05 7.13
N ALA A 162 18.63 2.09 8.36
CA ALA A 162 19.22 2.89 9.42
C ALA A 162 20.62 2.41 9.82
N ILE A 163 20.83 1.08 9.90
CA ILE A 163 22.14 0.48 10.19
C ILE A 163 23.11 0.75 9.02
N THR A 164 22.69 0.49 7.78
CA THR A 164 23.51 0.76 6.60
C THR A 164 23.95 2.22 6.59
N ARG A 165 23.05 3.18 6.81
CA ARG A 165 23.40 4.61 6.92
C ARG A 165 24.36 4.94 8.05
N THR A 166 24.27 4.23 9.17
CA THR A 166 25.14 4.50 10.33
C THR A 166 26.57 4.02 10.07
N ILE A 167 26.72 2.96 9.29
CA ILE A 167 28.02 2.36 8.96
C ILE A 167 28.62 3.02 7.70
N ALA A 168 27.76 3.42 6.77
CA ALA A 168 28.10 4.11 5.55
C ALA A 168 28.82 5.45 5.82
N GLU A 169 29.89 5.72 5.08
CA GLU A 169 30.48 7.05 5.02
C GLU A 169 29.53 8.01 4.27
N SER A 170 29.64 9.32 4.53
CA SER A 170 28.69 10.35 4.04
C SER A 170 28.48 10.38 2.51
N ASP A 171 29.38 9.76 1.74
CA ASP A 171 29.34 9.69 0.27
C ASP A 171 28.73 8.39 -0.27
N GLU A 172 28.38 7.43 0.58
CA GLU A 172 27.70 6.20 0.17
C GLU A 172 26.21 6.50 -0.06
N ALA A 173 25.77 6.42 -1.31
CA ALA A 173 24.39 6.67 -1.72
C ALA A 173 23.45 5.52 -1.31
N VAL A 174 23.21 5.36 0.00
CA VAL A 174 22.35 4.33 0.58
C VAL A 174 20.93 4.37 -0.02
N ASP A 175 20.46 5.55 -0.38
CA ASP A 175 19.15 5.79 -0.99
C ASP A 175 19.23 6.01 -2.52
N GLY A 176 20.36 5.66 -3.14
CA GLY A 176 20.62 5.82 -4.57
C GLY A 176 21.13 7.21 -4.97
N PHE A 177 21.42 7.38 -6.25
CA PHE A 177 21.93 8.60 -6.84
C PHE A 177 20.86 9.29 -7.69
N VAL A 178 20.89 10.61 -7.71
CA VAL A 178 20.15 11.42 -8.70
C VAL A 178 21.13 12.18 -9.56
N LEU A 179 20.83 12.28 -10.85
CA LEU A 179 21.62 13.11 -11.75
C LEU A 179 21.12 14.55 -11.65
N ALA A 180 21.93 15.43 -11.09
CA ALA A 180 21.62 16.82 -10.87
C ALA A 180 22.36 17.71 -11.87
N LEU A 181 21.78 18.87 -12.14
CA LEU A 181 22.32 19.88 -13.04
C LEU A 181 22.15 21.24 -12.38
N ALA A 182 23.18 22.09 -12.48
CA ALA A 182 23.07 23.48 -12.08
C ALA A 182 22.03 24.20 -12.95
N ASP A 183 21.00 24.74 -12.30
CA ASP A 183 19.90 25.45 -12.94
C ASP A 183 19.89 26.92 -12.48
N GLN A 184 19.70 27.85 -13.43
CA GLN A 184 19.78 29.29 -13.13
C GLN A 184 18.55 29.82 -12.37
N GLU A 185 17.40 29.13 -12.44
CA GLU A 185 16.15 29.58 -11.85
C GLU A 185 15.88 28.90 -10.49
N HIS A 186 16.33 27.65 -10.34
CA HIS A 186 16.01 26.80 -9.18
C HIS A 186 17.25 26.31 -8.42
N GLY A 187 18.45 26.68 -8.86
CA GLY A 187 19.72 26.25 -8.27
C GLY A 187 20.13 24.85 -8.73
N LEU A 188 19.29 23.85 -8.46
CA LEU A 188 19.47 22.48 -8.93
C LEU A 188 18.21 21.95 -9.61
N SER A 189 18.39 21.27 -10.74
CA SER A 189 17.37 20.44 -11.39
C SER A 189 17.84 19.00 -11.49
N PHE A 190 16.91 18.04 -11.49
CA PHE A 190 17.20 16.61 -11.36
C PHE A 190 16.59 15.83 -12.52
N TRP A 191 17.33 14.87 -13.06
CA TRP A 191 16.92 14.08 -14.21
C TRP A 191 15.75 13.15 -13.90
N ASN A 192 14.80 13.05 -14.83
CA ASN A 192 13.74 12.06 -14.89
C ASN A 192 13.75 11.41 -16.29
N ASN A 193 13.66 10.07 -16.37
CA ASN A 193 13.72 9.35 -17.64
C ASN A 193 12.59 9.69 -18.64
N ASP A 194 11.44 10.14 -18.16
CA ASP A 194 10.26 10.44 -18.97
C ASP A 194 10.13 11.93 -19.32
N HIS A 195 10.63 12.81 -18.45
CA HIS A 195 10.35 14.25 -18.48
C HIS A 195 11.61 15.14 -18.53
N GLY A 196 12.82 14.56 -18.42
CA GLY A 196 14.07 15.31 -18.40
C GLY A 196 14.34 16.00 -17.05
N PHE A 197 15.12 17.08 -17.05
CA PHE A 197 15.49 17.79 -15.83
C PHE A 197 14.32 18.57 -15.21
N GLY A 198 14.08 18.38 -13.92
CA GLY A 198 13.01 19.03 -13.17
C GLY A 198 13.19 18.96 -11.65
N ARG A 199 12.09 18.89 -10.91
CA ARG A 199 12.10 18.87 -9.43
C ARG A 199 12.62 17.55 -8.87
N LEU A 200 13.33 17.60 -7.74
CA LEU A 200 13.85 16.41 -7.04
C LEU A 200 12.76 15.35 -6.76
N GLY A 201 11.56 15.77 -6.37
CA GLY A 201 10.46 14.84 -6.07
C GLY A 201 9.92 14.05 -7.27
N LEU A 202 10.37 14.36 -8.49
CA LEU A 202 10.08 13.61 -9.71
C LEU A 202 11.35 12.96 -10.30
N ALA A 203 12.51 13.10 -9.66
CA ALA A 203 13.75 12.60 -10.20
C ALA A 203 13.74 11.06 -10.29
N THR A 204 14.37 10.52 -11.33
CA THR A 204 14.72 9.10 -11.37
C THR A 204 15.89 8.88 -10.42
N VAL A 205 15.71 7.96 -9.47
CA VAL A 205 16.76 7.50 -8.56
C VAL A 205 17.43 6.27 -9.18
N PHE A 206 18.75 6.29 -9.22
CA PHE A 206 19.59 5.24 -9.80
C PHE A 206 20.34 4.50 -8.68
N SER A 207 20.45 3.19 -8.79
CA SER A 207 21.48 2.46 -8.03
C SER A 207 22.89 2.83 -8.50
N GLU A 208 23.91 2.51 -7.71
CA GLU A 208 25.32 2.75 -8.08
C GLU A 208 25.68 2.10 -9.43
N ASP A 209 25.26 0.84 -9.62
CA ASP A 209 25.48 0.08 -10.86
C ASP A 209 24.79 0.72 -12.08
N GLU A 210 23.59 1.26 -11.90
CA GLU A 210 22.87 1.96 -12.96
C GLU A 210 23.53 3.30 -13.27
N ALA A 211 23.88 4.09 -12.25
CA ALA A 211 24.55 5.38 -12.41
C ALA A 211 25.91 5.24 -13.11
N ALA A 212 26.66 4.17 -12.83
CA ALA A 212 27.94 3.87 -13.48
C ALA A 212 27.82 3.51 -14.97
N ARG A 213 26.65 3.00 -15.39
CA ARG A 213 26.37 2.58 -16.78
C ARG A 213 25.51 3.57 -17.56
N PHE A 214 25.00 4.60 -16.89
CA PHE A 214 24.07 5.55 -17.48
C PHE A 214 24.80 6.65 -18.26
N ASP A 215 24.51 6.73 -19.56
CA ASP A 215 25.02 7.79 -20.43
C ASP A 215 24.34 9.13 -20.08
N LYS A 216 25.11 10.03 -19.46
CA LYS A 216 24.60 11.34 -19.04
C LYS A 216 24.07 12.14 -20.25
N PRO A 217 22.85 12.71 -20.18
CA PRO A 217 22.29 13.54 -21.23
C PRO A 217 23.14 14.81 -21.45
N ILE A 218 23.17 15.27 -22.70
CA ILE A 218 23.81 16.54 -23.05
C ILE A 218 22.94 17.69 -22.55
N ALA A 219 23.49 18.53 -21.67
CA ALA A 219 22.83 19.69 -21.08
C ALA A 219 23.72 20.94 -21.16
N HIS A 220 23.18 22.10 -20.77
CA HIS A 220 23.90 23.39 -20.81
C HIS A 220 25.01 23.52 -19.76
N SER A 221 24.97 22.69 -18.71
CA SER A 221 26.04 22.47 -17.74
C SER A 221 26.30 20.97 -17.61
N GLU A 222 27.43 20.58 -17.03
CA GLU A 222 27.75 19.16 -16.84
C GLU A 222 26.86 18.59 -15.73
N PRO A 223 26.08 17.52 -16.00
CA PRO A 223 25.30 16.87 -14.96
C PRO A 223 26.19 16.09 -14.00
N GLU A 224 25.93 16.20 -12.70
CA GLU A 224 26.69 15.55 -11.62
C GLU A 224 25.81 14.55 -10.86
N TRP A 225 26.41 13.44 -10.44
CA TRP A 225 25.73 12.47 -9.58
C TRP A 225 25.75 12.97 -8.14
N LEU A 226 24.59 13.08 -7.52
CA LEU A 226 24.45 13.38 -6.09
C LEU A 226 23.84 12.19 -5.38
N ALA A 227 24.44 11.81 -4.23
CA ALA A 227 23.83 10.85 -3.33
C ALA A 227 22.51 11.41 -2.79
N MET A 228 21.46 10.58 -2.78
CA MET A 228 20.17 10.98 -2.24
C MET A 228 20.29 11.28 -0.74
N PRO A 229 19.79 12.45 -0.29
CA PRO A 229 19.75 12.75 1.12
C PRO A 229 18.77 11.81 1.83
N ALA A 230 19.00 11.58 3.12
CA ALA A 230 18.06 10.82 3.94
C ALA A 230 16.64 11.42 3.82
N PRO A 231 15.58 10.58 3.71
CA PRO A 231 14.21 11.05 3.77
C PRO A 231 14.02 11.92 5.01
N LEU A 232 13.33 13.04 4.86
CA LEU A 232 13.01 13.91 5.98
C LEU A 232 12.29 13.07 7.05
N ALA A 233 12.92 12.90 8.20
CA ALA A 233 12.24 12.35 9.36
C ALA A 233 11.20 13.39 9.78
N PHE A 234 9.92 13.09 9.57
CA PHE A 234 8.85 13.85 10.20
C PHE A 234 8.90 13.53 11.70
N SER A 235 9.37 14.50 12.49
CA SER A 235 9.39 14.45 13.96
C SER A 235 8.02 14.76 14.54
#